data_AF-A0A965ZCW8-F1
#
_entry.id   AF-A0A965ZCW8-F1
#
_cell.length_a   1.000
_cell.length_b   1.000
_cell.length_c   1.000
_cell.angle_alpha   90.00
_cell.angle_beta   90.00
_cell.angle_gamma   90.00
#
_symmetry.space_group_name_H-M   'P 1'
#
loop_
_entity.id
_entity.type
_entity.pdbx_description
1 polymer ?
#
loop_
_entity_poly.entity_id
_entity_poly.type
_entity_poly.pdbx_seq_one_letter_code
_entity_poly.pdbx_strand_id
1 'polypeptide(L)'
;MKTQHYTVPCALLLIALCLFIRYSIGRRRFNRRGVAGLQQFSSYHHFITVTTIEKIILIAGNLCGLAGLFLLAVAGINHLKF
;
A
#
# COMPACT_ATOMS: atom_id res chain seq x y z
N MET A 1 28.12 -5.34 9.99
CA MET A 1 27.14 -6.45 10.03
C MET A 1 25.85 -6.19 10.83
N LYS A 2 25.84 -5.38 11.91
CA LYS A 2 24.60 -5.17 12.73
C LYS A 2 23.44 -4.46 12.02
N THR A 3 23.70 -3.60 11.05
CA THR A 3 22.65 -2.82 10.35
C THR A 3 21.74 -3.68 9.48
N GLN A 4 22.23 -4.80 8.93
CA GLN A 4 21.47 -5.71 8.06
C GLN A 4 20.31 -6.43 8.78
N HIS A 5 20.46 -6.71 10.08
CA HIS A 5 19.42 -7.37 10.87
C HIS A 5 18.17 -6.53 11.05
N TYR A 6 18.29 -5.20 11.04
CA TYR A 6 17.15 -4.29 11.21
C TYR A 6 16.52 -3.87 9.87
N THR A 7 17.27 -3.94 8.76
CA THR A 7 16.76 -3.53 7.44
C THR A 7 15.71 -4.49 6.90
N VAL A 8 15.88 -5.80 7.09
CA VAL A 8 14.91 -6.82 6.65
C VAL A 8 13.55 -6.69 7.35
N PRO A 9 13.46 -6.63 8.70
CA PRO A 9 12.18 -6.46 9.37
C PRO A 9 11.51 -5.12 9.04
N CYS A 10 12.28 -4.03 8.89
CA CYS A 10 11.74 -2.74 8.43
C CYS A 10 11.16 -2.83 7.00
N ALA A 11 11.85 -3.51 6.08
CA ALA A 11 11.35 -3.74 4.72
C ALA A 11 10.06 -4.56 4.72
N LEU A 12 9.99 -5.63 5.53
CA LEU A 12 8.78 -6.44 5.68
C LEU A 12 7.61 -5.64 6.25
N LEU A 13 7.85 -4.78 7.26
CA LEU A 13 6.83 -3.90 7.83
C LEU A 13 6.30 -2.91 6.79
N LEU A 14 7.17 -2.29 5.98
CA LEU A 14 6.77 -1.37 4.91
C LEU A 14 5.90 -2.07 3.85
N ILE A 15 6.29 -3.28 3.45
CA ILE A 15 5.52 -4.09 2.49
C ILE A 15 4.17 -4.50 3.08
N ALA A 16 4.14 -4.97 4.33
CA ALA A 16 2.92 -5.34 5.02
C ALA A 16 1.96 -4.14 5.15
N LEU A 17 2.49 -2.95 5.47
CA LEU A 17 1.71 -1.72 5.54
C LEU A 17 1.12 -1.35 4.16
N CYS A 18 1.90 -1.45 3.09
CA CYS A 18 1.42 -1.23 1.72
C CYS A 18 0.26 -2.17 1.36
N LEU A 19 0.41 -3.47 1.64
CA LEU A 19 -0.63 -4.46 1.38
C LEU A 19 -1.88 -4.20 2.22
N PHE A 20 -1.71 -3.85 3.49
CA PHE A 20 -2.81 -3.50 4.39
C PHE A 20 -3.60 -2.29 3.89
N ILE A 21 -2.91 -1.23 3.45
CA ILE A 21 -3.54 -0.03 2.88
C ILE A 21 -4.34 -0.40 1.62
N ARG A 22 -3.73 -1.15 0.69
CA ARG A 22 -4.40 -1.60 -0.54
C ARG A 22 -5.62 -2.46 -0.25
N TYR A 23 -5.50 -3.39 0.69
CA TYR A 23 -6.59 -4.26 1.11
C TYR A 23 -7.73 -3.46 1.77
N SER A 24 -7.41 -2.54 2.68
CA SER A 24 -8.40 -1.71 3.36
C SER A 24 -9.20 -0.84 2.38
N ILE A 25 -8.53 -0.22 1.41
CA ILE A 25 -9.19 0.57 0.36
C ILE A 25 -10.01 -0.34 -0.58
N GLY A 26 -9.47 -1.48 -0.97
CA GLY A 26 -10.17 -2.47 -1.78
C GLY A 26 -11.46 -2.98 -1.11
N ARG A 27 -11.38 -3.29 0.19
CA ARG A 27 -12.53 -3.70 1.00
C ARG A 27 -13.58 -2.60 1.12
N ARG A 28 -13.15 -1.34 1.36
CA ARG A 28 -14.07 -0.18 1.38
C ARG A 28 -14.75 0.04 0.04
N ARG A 29 -14.02 -0.09 -1.07
CA ARG A 29 -14.60 -0.02 -2.42
C ARG A 29 -15.60 -1.12 -2.68
N PHE A 30 -15.27 -2.35 -2.28
CA PHE A 30 -16.15 -3.50 -2.43
C PHE A 30 -17.44 -3.34 -1.62
N ASN A 31 -17.36 -2.94 -0.36
CA ASN A 31 -18.53 -2.72 0.49
C ASN A 31 -19.47 -1.59 0.00
N ARG A 32 -18.97 -0.68 -0.86
CA ARG A 32 -19.80 0.36 -1.50
C ARG A 32 -20.38 -0.05 -2.84
N ARG A 33 -20.10 -1.26 -3.33
CA ARG A 33 -20.71 -1.77 -4.56
C ARG A 33 -22.11 -2.28 -4.26
N GLY A 34 -23.08 -1.84 -5.04
CA GLY A 34 -24.44 -2.35 -4.99
C GLY A 34 -24.58 -3.70 -5.70
N VAL A 35 -25.82 -4.19 -5.79
CA VAL A 35 -26.18 -5.47 -6.42
C VAL A 35 -25.72 -5.58 -7.89
N ALA A 36 -25.64 -4.43 -8.59
CA ALA A 36 -25.14 -4.34 -9.97
C ALA A 36 -23.60 -4.22 -10.07
N GLY A 37 -22.86 -4.33 -8.96
CA GLY A 37 -21.40 -4.17 -8.92
C GLY A 37 -20.89 -2.73 -9.07
N LEU A 38 -21.80 -1.76 -9.26
CA LEU A 38 -21.46 -0.34 -9.41
C LEU A 38 -21.26 0.31 -8.03
N GLN A 39 -20.26 1.16 -7.93
CA GLN A 39 -19.94 1.87 -6.69
C GLN A 39 -21.00 2.96 -6.44
N GLN A 40 -21.80 2.81 -5.39
CA GLN A 40 -22.86 3.75 -5.05
C GLN A 40 -22.33 4.85 -4.14
N PHE A 41 -22.72 6.09 -4.45
CA PHE A 41 -22.40 7.28 -3.66
C PHE A 41 -23.67 8.10 -3.47
N SER A 42 -23.87 8.62 -2.25
CA SER A 42 -25.04 9.43 -1.91
C SER A 42 -25.07 10.79 -2.62
N SER A 43 -23.92 11.36 -2.94
CA SER A 43 -23.81 12.65 -3.61
C SER A 43 -22.54 12.76 -4.47
N TYR A 44 -22.57 13.64 -5.47
CA TYR A 44 -21.45 13.87 -6.36
C TYR A 44 -20.21 14.45 -5.64
N HIS A 45 -20.42 15.36 -4.68
CA HIS A 45 -19.33 15.88 -3.84
C HIS A 45 -18.70 14.78 -2.98
N HIS A 46 -19.50 13.87 -2.44
CA HIS A 46 -18.99 12.72 -1.69
C HIS A 46 -18.20 11.76 -2.58
N PHE A 47 -18.63 11.57 -3.83
CA PHE A 47 -17.88 10.79 -4.82
C PHE A 47 -16.48 11.36 -5.05
N ILE A 48 -16.36 12.65 -5.35
CA ILE A 48 -15.07 13.28 -5.67
C ILE A 48 -14.13 13.24 -4.46
N THR A 49 -14.61 13.64 -3.28
CA THR A 49 -13.79 13.70 -2.07
C THR A 49 -13.24 12.33 -1.69
N VAL A 50 -14.11 11.31 -1.61
CA VAL A 50 -13.69 9.94 -1.24
C VAL A 50 -12.75 9.35 -2.28
N THR A 51 -13.06 9.47 -3.58
CA THR A 51 -12.19 8.90 -4.62
C THR A 51 -10.82 9.58 -4.69
N THR A 52 -10.76 10.89 -4.44
CA THR A 52 -9.52 11.66 -4.42
C THR A 52 -8.64 11.25 -3.23
N ILE A 53 -9.23 11.18 -2.04
CA ILE A 53 -8.52 10.73 -0.83
C ILE A 53 -8.02 9.29 -1.01
N GLU A 54 -8.85 8.38 -1.53
CA GLU A 54 -8.42 7.00 -1.80
C GLU A 54 -7.27 6.90 -2.80
N LYS A 55 -7.27 7.76 -3.83
CA LYS A 55 -6.15 7.82 -4.79
C LYS A 55 -4.87 8.30 -4.11
N ILE A 56 -4.94 9.35 -3.29
CA ILE A 56 -3.77 9.87 -2.56
C ILE A 56 -3.20 8.79 -1.63
N ILE A 57 -4.07 8.12 -0.86
CA ILE A 57 -3.63 7.05 0.05
C ILE A 57 -3.07 5.86 -0.73
N LEU A 58 -3.64 5.51 -1.90
CA LEU A 58 -3.08 4.46 -2.76
C LEU A 58 -1.71 4.84 -3.33
N ILE A 59 -1.51 6.09 -3.72
CA ILE A 59 -0.21 6.60 -4.17
C ILE A 59 0.81 6.50 -3.04
N ALA A 60 0.46 6.98 -1.84
CA ALA A 60 1.32 6.88 -0.67
C ALA A 60 1.65 5.42 -0.31
N GLY A 61 0.66 4.52 -0.38
CA GLY A 61 0.85 3.08 -0.19
C GLY A 61 1.79 2.48 -1.23
N ASN A 62 1.64 2.84 -2.50
CA ASN A 62 2.52 2.39 -3.57
C ASN A 62 3.97 2.86 -3.38
N LEU A 63 4.17 4.13 -3.00
CA LEU A 63 5.50 4.65 -2.68
C LEU A 63 6.14 3.90 -1.51
N CYS A 64 5.35 3.61 -0.47
CA CYS A 64 5.78 2.83 0.68
C CYS A 64 6.19 1.39 0.28
N GLY A 65 5.40 0.74 -0.59
CA GLY A 65 5.73 -0.57 -1.15
C GLY A 65 6.99 -0.55 -2.02
N LEU A 66 7.16 0.49 -2.85
CA LEU A 66 8.35 0.66 -3.69
C LEU A 66 9.61 0.85 -2.83
N ALA A 67 9.52 1.66 -1.77
CA ALA A 67 10.59 1.87 -0.81
C ALA A 67 10.95 0.56 -0.07
N GLY A 68 9.95 -0.20 0.38
CA GLY A 68 10.16 -1.50 1.02
C GLY A 68 10.83 -2.52 0.07
N LEU A 69 10.39 -2.58 -1.19
CA LEU A 69 10.99 -3.45 -2.20
C LEU A 69 12.44 -3.08 -2.50
N PHE A 70 12.72 -1.78 -2.65
CA PHE A 70 14.07 -1.27 -2.88
C PHE A 70 15.00 -1.63 -1.73
N LEU A 71 14.55 -1.46 -0.48
CA LEU A 71 15.32 -1.76 0.72
C LEU A 71 15.63 -3.27 0.83
N LEU A 72 14.67 -4.11 0.46
CA LEU A 72 14.85 -5.57 0.41
C LEU A 72 15.84 -5.99 -0.69
N ALA A 73 15.77 -5.38 -1.88
CA ALA A 73 16.71 -5.62 -2.97
C ALA A 73 18.15 -5.23 -2.57
N VAL A 74 18.33 -4.08 -1.93
CA VAL A 74 19.65 -3.64 -1.41
C VAL A 74 20.17 -4.59 -0.33
N ALA A 75 19.31 -5.07 0.57
CA ALA A 75 19.71 -6.06 1.57
C ALA A 75 20.15 -7.39 0.91
N GLY A 76 19.41 -7.87 -0.10
CA GLY A 76 19.76 -9.09 -0.84
C GLY A 76 21.09 -8.97 -1.61
N ILE A 77 21.34 -7.84 -2.29
CA ILE A 77 22.61 -7.60 -3.00
C ILE A 77 23.78 -7.56 -2.01
N ASN A 78 23.61 -6.94 -0.84
CA ASN A 78 24.65 -6.92 0.18
C ASN A 78 24.96 -8.32 0.71
N HIS A 79 23.96 -9.19 0.85
CA HIS A 79 24.18 -10.58 1.25
C HIS A 79 24.92 -11.40 0.17
N LEU A 80 24.70 -11.12 -1.13
CA LEU A 80 25.36 -11.81 -2.24
C LEU A 80 26.80 -11.35 -2.51
N LYS A 81 27.18 -10.16 -2.01
CA LYS A 81 28.52 -9.60 -2.16
C LYS A 81 29.54 -10.11 -1.13
N PHE A 82 29.14 -11.02 -0.24
CA PHE A 82 30.00 -11.71 0.72
C PHE A 82 30.25 -13.17 0.30
#